data_AF-A0AAN9NS66-F1
#
_entry.id   AF-A0AAN9NS66-F1
#
_cell.length_a   1.000
_cell.length_b   1.000
_cell.length_c   1.000
_cell.angle_alpha   90.00
_cell.angle_beta   90.00
_cell.angle_gamma   90.00
#
_symmetry.space_group_name_H-M   'P 1'
#
loop_
_entity.id
_entity.type
_entity.pdbx_description
1 polymer ?
#
loop_
_entity_poly.entity_id
_entity_poly.type
_entity_poly.pdbx_seq_one_letter_code
_entity_poly.pdbx_strand_id
1 'polypeptide(L)'
;MRDGHGSTDAYCVAKYGQKWVRTRTIVDTHSPKLNEQYTWEVYDPCSVITLGVFDNCHLGGGKKATAGTAARDSRIGKVRIRLSTLEAQRIYTHSYPLLVLHTHGVNKMGELQLAVRFTSLSLANMIYIYGKPLLPKMHYLRPFTVNQIESLRYQAMNIVAGRLGRAEPPLRKEVVEYMLDVDSNMWSMRRSKANFFRIMSLFSGIITIGQWFSQFCNWKSPITSVLVHILFLILICYPELILPTLFLYMFLIGVWNYRFRTRNPPHMDTKLSWAEAVHPDELDEEFDTFPTSTPQDVVRMRYDKLRSVAGRIQTVVADIPTQGERFHSLLSWRDTRATSLFVVFSLCSAVVLYATPPKVVAMVTGVYYLRHPKFRSKLPSVLINFFKRLPARTDSML
;
A
#
# COMPACT_ATOMS: atom_id res chain seq x y z
N MET A 1 -16.26 -6.59 -45.80
CA MET A 1 -15.88 -7.00 -44.43
C MET A 1 -14.43 -6.59 -44.24
N ARG A 2 -14.19 -5.56 -43.43
CA ARG A 2 -12.84 -5.06 -43.11
C ARG A 2 -12.57 -5.59 -41.71
N ASP A 3 -11.68 -6.56 -41.57
CA ASP A 3 -11.29 -7.09 -40.26
C ASP A 3 -10.61 -5.98 -39.46
N GLY A 4 -11.39 -5.32 -38.61
CA GLY A 4 -10.96 -4.27 -37.69
C GLY A 4 -10.22 -4.85 -36.49
N HIS A 5 -9.19 -5.68 -36.73
CA HIS A 5 -8.28 -6.11 -35.68
C HIS A 5 -7.37 -4.93 -35.31
N GLY A 6 -7.66 -4.30 -34.16
CA GLY A 6 -6.88 -3.19 -33.64
C GLY A 6 -5.51 -3.65 -33.16
N SER A 7 -4.50 -3.51 -34.02
CA SER A 7 -3.09 -3.69 -33.70
C SER A 7 -2.65 -2.78 -32.54
N THR A 8 -1.97 -3.32 -31.53
CA THR A 8 -1.41 -2.53 -30.40
C THR A 8 0.11 -2.52 -30.44
N ASP A 9 0.70 -1.35 -30.30
CA ASP A 9 2.14 -1.11 -30.27
C ASP A 9 2.63 -1.03 -28.83
N ALA A 10 2.63 -2.17 -28.15
CA ALA A 10 2.83 -2.23 -26.71
C ALA A 10 4.29 -2.05 -26.30
N TYR A 11 4.51 -1.30 -25.21
CA TYR A 11 5.77 -1.27 -24.48
C TYR A 11 5.52 -1.21 -22.96
N CYS A 12 6.48 -1.73 -22.19
CA CYS A 12 6.48 -1.68 -20.74
C CYS A 12 7.47 -0.64 -20.20
N VAL A 13 7.09 -0.01 -19.09
CA VAL A 13 7.93 0.89 -18.30
C VAL A 13 8.02 0.35 -16.88
N ALA A 14 9.24 0.16 -16.38
CA ALA A 14 9.50 -0.25 -15.01
C ALA A 14 10.16 0.90 -14.24
N LYS A 15 9.66 1.15 -13.03
CA LYS A 15 10.19 2.15 -12.09
C LYS A 15 10.54 1.49 -10.77
N TYR A 16 11.78 1.72 -10.33
CA TYR A 16 12.27 1.35 -9.01
C TYR A 16 13.00 2.52 -8.35
N GLY A 17 12.38 3.15 -7.36
CA GLY A 17 12.94 4.34 -6.72
C GLY A 17 13.16 5.47 -7.74
N GLN A 18 14.43 5.82 -7.98
CA GLN A 18 14.85 6.80 -8.99
C GLN A 18 15.21 6.16 -10.35
N LYS A 19 15.31 4.83 -10.43
CA LYS A 19 15.69 4.10 -11.64
C LYS A 19 14.46 3.89 -12.51
N TRP A 20 14.59 4.23 -13.79
CA TRP A 20 13.56 4.08 -14.81
C TRP A 20 14.10 3.22 -15.95
N VAL A 21 13.26 2.33 -16.46
CA VAL A 21 13.57 1.49 -17.60
C VAL A 21 12.37 1.48 -18.52
N ARG A 22 12.60 1.72 -19.81
CA ARG A 22 11.63 1.55 -20.88
C ARG A 22 12.09 0.38 -21.75
N THR A 23 11.20 -0.57 -21.96
CA THR A 23 11.42 -1.70 -22.87
C THR A 23 11.22 -1.28 -24.33
N ARG A 24 11.70 -2.10 -25.28
CA ARG A 24 11.43 -1.87 -26.71
C ARG A 24 9.93 -1.92 -27.01
N THR A 25 9.49 -1.17 -28.02
CA THR A 25 8.12 -1.26 -28.50
C THR A 25 7.96 -2.46 -29.43
N ILE A 26 6.97 -3.31 -29.15
CA ILE A 26 6.57 -4.40 -30.04
C ILE A 26 5.37 -3.90 -30.83
N VAL A 27 5.54 -3.79 -32.13
CA VAL A 27 4.55 -3.25 -33.06
C VAL A 27 3.58 -4.35 -33.51
N ASP A 28 2.32 -3.98 -33.68
CA ASP A 28 1.28 -4.81 -34.30
C ASP A 28 1.17 -6.24 -33.73
N THR A 29 1.05 -6.35 -32.40
CA THR A 29 0.93 -7.66 -31.74
C THR A 29 0.05 -7.60 -30.49
N HIS A 30 -0.96 -8.49 -30.42
CA HIS A 30 -1.84 -8.63 -29.25
C HIS A 30 -1.22 -9.43 -28.09
N SER A 31 -0.15 -10.18 -28.34
CA SER A 31 0.61 -10.94 -27.32
C SER A 31 2.10 -10.57 -27.32
N PRO A 32 2.44 -9.32 -26.96
CA PRO A 32 3.81 -8.82 -27.05
C PRO A 32 4.75 -9.59 -26.11
N LYS A 33 5.83 -10.17 -26.65
CA LYS A 33 6.87 -10.89 -25.90
C LYS A 33 8.17 -10.08 -25.86
N LEU A 34 8.36 -9.33 -24.76
CA LEU A 34 9.53 -8.47 -24.60
C LEU A 34 10.82 -9.28 -24.35
N ASN A 35 10.74 -10.29 -23.47
CA ASN A 35 11.86 -11.15 -23.04
C ASN A 35 13.10 -10.38 -22.54
N GLU A 36 12.88 -9.22 -21.91
CA GLU A 36 13.94 -8.39 -21.34
C GLU A 36 14.08 -8.66 -19.83
N GLN A 37 15.32 -8.72 -19.34
CA GLN A 37 15.63 -8.93 -17.92
C GLN A 37 16.41 -7.75 -17.35
N TYR A 38 15.95 -7.23 -16.21
CA TYR A 38 16.58 -6.11 -15.52
C TYR A 38 16.89 -6.48 -14.07
N THR A 39 18.05 -6.03 -13.58
CA THR A 39 18.50 -6.24 -12.21
C THR A 39 18.80 -4.90 -11.55
N TRP A 40 18.27 -4.68 -10.35
CA TRP A 40 18.52 -3.47 -9.57
C TRP A 40 18.98 -3.82 -8.16
N GLU A 41 19.94 -3.05 -7.65
CA GLU A 41 20.28 -3.07 -6.23
C GLU A 41 19.11 -2.57 -5.38
N VAL A 42 18.73 -3.38 -4.38
CA VAL A 42 17.63 -3.05 -3.48
C VAL A 42 18.16 -2.36 -2.23
N TYR A 43 17.81 -1.08 -2.07
CA TYR A 43 18.21 -0.29 -0.90
C TYR A 43 17.24 -0.43 0.27
N ASP A 44 15.95 -0.66 -0.02
CA ASP A 44 14.91 -0.79 0.99
C ASP A 44 13.90 -1.90 0.63
N PRO A 45 13.70 -2.93 1.48
CA PRO A 45 12.67 -3.94 1.27
C PRO A 45 11.25 -3.38 1.18
N CYS A 46 10.94 -2.23 1.79
CA CYS A 46 9.58 -1.67 1.74
C CYS A 46 9.27 -0.94 0.43
N SER A 47 10.25 -0.82 -0.48
CA SER A 47 10.04 -0.17 -1.77
C SER A 47 9.14 -1.00 -2.70
N VAL A 48 8.43 -0.28 -3.56
CA VAL A 48 7.46 -0.83 -4.51
C VAL A 48 8.02 -0.69 -5.92
N ILE A 49 8.13 -1.80 -6.63
CA ILE A 49 8.38 -1.80 -8.07
C ILE A 49 7.05 -1.52 -8.76
N THR A 50 7.07 -0.54 -9.65
CA THR A 50 5.90 -0.19 -10.47
C THR A 50 6.20 -0.56 -11.91
N LEU A 51 5.31 -1.32 -12.53
CA LEU A 51 5.34 -1.63 -13.96
C LEU A 51 4.09 -1.05 -14.61
N GLY A 52 4.25 -0.29 -15.67
CA GLY A 52 3.16 0.22 -16.50
C GLY A 52 3.28 -0.32 -17.92
N VAL A 53 2.15 -0.65 -18.53
CA VAL A 53 2.07 -1.07 -19.94
C VAL A 53 1.32 0.00 -20.71
N PHE A 54 1.87 0.39 -21.85
CA PHE A 54 1.38 1.48 -22.67
C PHE A 54 1.36 1.07 -24.14
N ASP A 55 0.43 1.65 -24.89
CA ASP A 55 0.37 1.58 -26.34
C ASP A 55 1.04 2.83 -26.93
N ASN A 56 2.02 2.63 -27.82
CA ASN A 56 2.77 3.69 -28.45
C ASN A 56 2.01 4.23 -29.66
N CYS A 57 1.22 5.28 -29.46
CA CYS A 57 0.40 5.85 -30.52
C CYS A 57 1.20 6.74 -31.51
N HIS A 58 2.54 6.76 -31.42
CA HIS A 58 3.40 7.59 -32.28
C HIS A 58 4.04 6.88 -33.45
N LEU A 59 4.05 5.54 -33.46
CA LEU A 59 4.68 4.76 -34.52
C LEU A 59 3.78 4.61 -35.75
N GLY A 60 2.47 4.82 -35.60
CA GLY A 60 1.49 4.77 -36.69
C GLY A 60 1.57 5.98 -37.63
N GLY A 61 2.38 5.89 -38.68
CA GLY A 61 2.61 6.95 -39.67
C GLY A 61 1.47 7.29 -40.64
N GLY A 62 0.18 7.20 -40.27
CA GLY A 62 -0.91 7.27 -41.26
C GLY A 62 -2.23 7.96 -40.90
N LYS A 63 -2.53 8.24 -39.62
CA LYS A 63 -3.73 9.01 -39.27
C LYS A 63 -3.32 10.37 -38.76
N LYS A 64 -3.46 11.39 -39.64
CA LYS A 64 -3.35 12.80 -39.28
C LYS A 64 -4.11 13.03 -37.97
N ALA A 65 -3.39 13.24 -36.87
CA ALA A 65 -3.96 13.81 -35.67
C ALA A 65 -4.64 15.11 -36.11
N THR A 66 -5.93 15.25 -35.80
CA THR A 66 -6.65 16.50 -35.98
C THR A 66 -5.86 17.60 -35.27
N ALA A 67 -5.59 18.68 -35.99
CA ALA A 67 -4.73 19.77 -35.54
C ALA A 67 -5.17 20.24 -34.14
N GLY A 68 -4.32 19.98 -33.13
CA GLY A 68 -4.52 20.47 -31.76
C GLY A 68 -4.21 19.47 -30.65
N THR A 69 -4.23 18.15 -30.90
CA THR A 69 -3.87 17.16 -29.88
C THR A 69 -2.71 16.30 -30.35
N ALA A 70 -1.52 16.53 -29.77
CA ALA A 70 -0.42 15.57 -29.90
C ALA A 70 -0.96 14.19 -29.48
N ALA A 71 -0.74 13.17 -30.31
CA ALA A 71 -1.07 11.79 -29.95
C ALA A 71 -0.49 11.52 -28.56
N ARG A 72 -1.29 11.00 -27.64
CA ARG A 72 -0.82 10.62 -26.30
C ARG A 72 -0.74 9.11 -26.28
N ASP A 73 0.28 8.58 -25.62
CA ASP A 73 0.37 7.14 -25.42
C ASP A 73 -0.84 6.64 -24.62
N SER A 74 -1.50 5.58 -25.12
CA SER A 74 -2.66 5.02 -24.43
C SER A 74 -2.22 4.16 -23.26
N ARG A 75 -2.95 4.24 -22.14
CA ARG A 75 -2.64 3.53 -20.89
C ARG A 75 -3.34 2.17 -20.93
N ILE A 76 -2.58 1.07 -20.88
CA ILE A 76 -3.13 -0.30 -20.88
C ILE A 76 -3.26 -0.85 -19.45
N GLY A 77 -2.36 -0.47 -18.53
CA GLY A 77 -2.51 -0.82 -17.12
C GLY A 77 -1.24 -0.65 -16.30
N LYS A 78 -1.38 -0.87 -15.00
CA LYS A 78 -0.33 -0.68 -14.01
C LYS A 78 -0.34 -1.78 -12.95
N VAL A 79 0.85 -2.28 -12.63
CA VAL A 79 1.09 -3.30 -11.61
C VAL A 79 2.08 -2.76 -10.59
N ARG A 80 1.75 -2.86 -9.30
CA ARG A 80 2.63 -2.47 -8.20
C ARG A 80 2.98 -3.71 -7.38
N ILE A 81 4.27 -4.02 -7.25
CA ILE A 81 4.77 -5.16 -6.49
C ILE A 81 5.67 -4.63 -5.38
N ARG A 82 5.27 -4.83 -4.12
CA ARG A 82 6.08 -4.48 -2.97
C ARG A 82 7.16 -5.54 -2.74
N LEU A 83 8.41 -5.12 -2.58
CA LEU A 83 9.52 -6.07 -2.42
C LEU A 83 9.45 -6.87 -1.11
N SER A 84 8.85 -6.30 -0.07
CA SER A 84 8.71 -6.96 1.23
C SER A 84 7.78 -8.16 1.21
N THR A 85 6.88 -8.26 0.23
CA THR A 85 5.99 -9.43 0.09
C THR A 85 6.63 -10.61 -0.64
N LEU A 86 7.79 -10.41 -1.26
CA LEU A 86 8.51 -11.45 -1.98
C LEU A 86 9.42 -12.24 -1.01
N GLU A 87 9.49 -13.55 -1.18
CA GLU A 87 10.48 -14.38 -0.48
C GLU A 87 11.87 -14.22 -1.11
N ALA A 88 12.91 -14.27 -0.28
CA ALA A 88 14.28 -14.24 -0.76
C ALA A 88 14.61 -15.53 -1.53
N GLN A 89 15.36 -15.40 -2.62
CA GLN A 89 15.86 -16.47 -3.50
C GLN A 89 14.76 -17.26 -4.25
N ARG A 90 13.48 -16.90 -4.10
CA ARG A 90 12.38 -17.51 -4.84
C ARG A 90 12.08 -16.75 -6.13
N ILE A 91 11.77 -17.47 -7.20
CA ILE A 91 11.27 -16.92 -8.46
C ILE A 91 9.75 -16.97 -8.42
N TYR A 92 9.12 -15.82 -8.64
CA TYR A 92 7.68 -15.70 -8.80
C TYR A 92 7.37 -15.50 -10.27
N THR A 93 6.71 -16.47 -10.89
CA THR A 93 6.15 -16.39 -12.24
C THR A 93 4.64 -16.31 -12.14
N HIS A 94 4.06 -15.14 -12.39
CA HIS A 94 2.62 -14.93 -12.25
C HIS A 94 2.08 -14.00 -13.34
N SER A 95 0.83 -14.22 -13.75
CA SER A 95 0.07 -13.32 -14.62
C SER A 95 -0.62 -12.26 -13.78
N TYR A 96 -0.30 -10.99 -13.99
CA TYR A 96 -0.93 -9.87 -13.29
C TYR A 96 -1.99 -9.24 -14.18
N PRO A 97 -3.25 -9.10 -13.73
CA PRO A 97 -4.27 -8.44 -14.54
C PRO A 97 -3.93 -6.95 -14.72
N LEU A 98 -3.98 -6.49 -15.96
CA LEU A 98 -3.84 -5.08 -16.30
C LEU A 98 -5.21 -4.42 -16.23
N LEU A 99 -5.35 -3.53 -15.26
CA LEU A 99 -6.60 -2.84 -14.96
C LEU A 99 -6.39 -1.34 -15.21
N VAL A 100 -7.31 -0.74 -15.96
CA VAL A 100 -7.35 0.71 -16.19
C VAL A 100 -8.71 1.24 -15.81
N LEU A 101 -8.68 2.38 -15.15
CA LEU A 101 -9.87 3.15 -14.84
C LEU A 101 -10.17 4.07 -16.02
N HIS A 102 -11.37 3.97 -16.57
CA HIS A 102 -11.92 4.87 -17.59
C HIS A 102 -13.17 5.57 -17.03
N THR A 103 -13.67 6.61 -17.69
CA THR A 103 -14.91 7.33 -17.31
C THR A 103 -16.14 6.43 -17.16
N HIS A 104 -16.17 5.28 -17.86
CA HIS A 104 -17.30 4.34 -17.85
C HIS A 104 -17.12 3.13 -16.92
N GLY A 105 -15.97 3.00 -16.24
CA GLY A 105 -15.71 1.90 -15.31
C GLY A 105 -14.28 1.38 -15.35
N VAL A 106 -14.04 0.29 -14.62
CA VAL A 106 -12.78 -0.45 -14.68
C VAL A 106 -12.82 -1.46 -15.82
N ASN A 107 -11.89 -1.33 -16.75
CA ASN A 107 -11.71 -2.31 -17.82
C ASN A 107 -10.46 -3.17 -17.56
N LYS A 108 -10.61 -4.49 -17.69
CA LYS A 108 -9.48 -5.42 -17.75
C LYS A 108 -8.96 -5.42 -19.19
N MET A 109 -7.82 -4.77 -19.40
CA MET A 109 -7.23 -4.59 -20.74
C MET A 109 -6.32 -5.76 -21.16
N GLY A 110 -5.96 -6.64 -20.22
CA GLY A 110 -5.14 -7.82 -20.49
C GLY A 110 -4.50 -8.40 -19.24
N GLU A 111 -3.46 -9.22 -19.43
CA GLU A 111 -2.63 -9.78 -18.36
C GLU A 111 -1.15 -9.63 -18.71
N LEU A 112 -0.35 -9.26 -17.71
CA LEU A 112 1.09 -9.12 -17.81
C LEU A 112 1.77 -10.28 -17.09
N GLN A 113 2.43 -11.16 -17.84
CA GLN A 113 3.22 -12.25 -17.28
C GLN A 113 4.60 -11.72 -16.85
N LEU A 114 4.92 -11.83 -15.56
CA LEU A 114 6.19 -11.38 -15.00
C LEU A 114 6.88 -12.48 -14.23
N ALA A 115 8.21 -12.53 -14.38
CA ALA A 115 9.10 -13.32 -13.54
C ALA A 115 9.89 -12.37 -12.64
N VAL A 116 9.66 -12.43 -11.32
CA VAL A 116 10.35 -11.58 -10.34
C VAL A 116 11.14 -12.46 -9.37
N ARG A 117 12.44 -12.16 -9.22
CA ARG A 117 13.32 -12.81 -8.25
C ARG A 117 13.88 -11.75 -7.31
N PHE A 118 13.73 -11.96 -6.01
CA PHE A 118 14.32 -11.10 -4.99
C PHE A 118 15.50 -11.82 -4.34
N THR A 119 16.71 -11.30 -4.48
CA THR A 119 17.92 -11.87 -3.85
C THR A 119 18.41 -10.97 -2.72
N SER A 120 18.82 -11.57 -1.62
CA SER A 120 19.49 -10.87 -0.54
C SER A 120 20.82 -11.57 -0.21
N LEU A 121 21.84 -10.74 0.04
CA LEU A 121 23.20 -11.20 0.36
C LEU A 121 23.37 -11.47 1.86
N SER A 122 22.64 -10.75 2.72
CA SER A 122 22.74 -10.87 4.17
C SER A 122 21.40 -10.64 4.86
N LEU A 123 21.00 -11.60 5.70
CA LEU A 123 19.81 -11.50 6.55
C LEU A 123 20.01 -10.43 7.65
N ALA A 124 21.22 -10.31 8.19
CA ALA A 124 21.55 -9.32 9.21
C ALA A 124 21.39 -7.88 8.70
N ASN A 125 21.91 -7.59 7.49
CA ASN A 125 21.74 -6.27 6.87
C ASN A 125 20.25 -5.97 6.62
N MET A 126 19.49 -6.98 6.24
CA MET A 126 18.05 -6.84 6.02
C MET A 126 17.30 -6.48 7.31
N ILE A 127 17.58 -7.15 8.43
CA ILE A 127 17.00 -6.79 9.74
C ILE A 127 17.41 -5.37 10.14
N TYR A 128 18.68 -5.01 9.94
CA TYR A 128 19.19 -3.68 10.25
C TYR A 128 18.42 -2.57 9.49
N ILE A 129 18.09 -2.81 8.22
CA ILE A 129 17.33 -1.84 7.41
C ILE A 129 15.95 -1.58 8.03
N TYR A 130 15.25 -2.57 8.60
CA TYR A 130 13.96 -2.36 9.25
C TYR A 130 14.01 -1.38 10.45
N GLY A 131 15.13 -1.30 11.15
CA GLY A 131 15.33 -0.35 12.24
C GLY A 131 15.74 1.06 11.81
N LYS A 132 16.21 1.22 10.58
CA LYS A 132 16.75 2.49 10.06
C LYS A 132 15.61 3.46 9.69
N PRO A 133 15.74 4.77 9.97
CA PRO A 133 14.77 5.76 9.50
C PRO A 133 14.68 5.77 7.97
N LEU A 134 13.47 5.94 7.44
CA LEU A 134 13.22 5.94 5.99
C LEU A 134 13.78 7.18 5.31
N LEU A 135 13.73 8.33 5.99
CA LEU A 135 14.16 9.61 5.43
C LEU A 135 15.52 10.05 6.00
N PRO A 136 16.27 10.89 5.30
CA PRO A 136 17.44 11.55 5.85
C PRO A 136 17.11 12.38 7.10
N LYS A 137 18.05 12.48 8.04
CA LYS A 137 17.86 13.13 9.35
C LYS A 137 17.23 14.53 9.26
N MET A 138 17.59 15.31 8.25
CA MET A 138 17.10 16.68 8.05
C MET A 138 15.57 16.79 7.96
N HIS A 139 14.90 15.80 7.34
CA HIS A 139 13.45 15.81 7.15
C HIS A 139 12.66 15.61 8.47
N TYR A 140 13.29 15.04 9.49
CA TYR A 140 12.69 14.91 10.83
C TYR A 140 12.96 16.12 11.72
N LEU A 141 14.08 16.81 11.48
CA LEU A 141 14.46 18.01 12.23
C LEU A 141 13.67 19.24 11.76
N ARG A 142 13.42 19.33 10.46
CA ARG A 142 12.68 20.42 9.80
C ARG A 142 11.72 19.81 8.77
N PRO A 143 10.52 19.39 9.19
CA PRO A 143 9.54 18.84 8.27
C PRO A 143 9.05 19.93 7.30
N PHE A 144 8.88 19.57 6.04
CA PHE A 144 8.20 20.42 5.07
C PHE A 144 6.70 20.48 5.35
N THR A 145 6.05 21.60 5.02
CA THR A 145 4.59 21.68 5.04
C THR A 145 3.98 20.85 3.90
N VAL A 146 2.72 20.44 4.04
CA VAL A 146 2.02 19.62 3.01
C VAL A 146 2.09 20.30 1.64
N ASN A 147 1.78 21.59 1.57
CA ASN A 147 1.81 22.36 0.33
C ASN A 147 3.21 22.44 -0.30
N GLN A 148 4.26 22.56 0.53
CA GLN A 148 5.65 22.56 0.05
C GLN A 148 6.03 21.21 -0.55
N ILE A 149 5.62 20.11 0.09
CA ILE A 149 5.87 18.74 -0.41
C ILE A 149 5.21 18.55 -1.77
N GLU A 150 3.96 19.00 -1.93
CA GLU A 150 3.22 18.88 -3.18
C GLU A 150 3.85 19.71 -4.30
N SER A 151 4.22 20.96 -4.02
CA SER A 151 4.92 21.82 -4.97
C SER A 151 6.26 21.21 -5.41
N LEU A 152 7.07 20.74 -4.46
CA LEU A 152 8.35 20.09 -4.75
C LEU A 152 8.19 18.80 -5.55
N ARG A 153 7.16 17.99 -5.24
CA ARG A 153 6.85 16.76 -5.98
C ARG A 153 6.45 17.07 -7.43
N TYR A 154 5.65 18.11 -7.65
CA TYR A 154 5.26 18.55 -8.99
C TYR A 154 6.47 19.04 -9.79
N GLN A 155 7.34 19.87 -9.20
CA GLN A 155 8.57 20.34 -9.86
C GLN A 155 9.53 19.18 -10.18
N ALA A 156 9.73 18.26 -9.23
CA ALA A 156 10.55 17.08 -9.45
C ALA A 156 10.01 16.19 -10.58
N MET A 157 8.68 16.03 -10.67
CA MET A 157 8.04 15.31 -11.77
C MET A 157 8.34 15.96 -13.12
N ASN A 158 8.17 17.28 -13.26
CA ASN A 158 8.42 17.99 -14.51
C ASN A 158 9.89 17.86 -14.96
N ILE A 159 10.84 17.90 -14.02
CA ILE A 159 12.26 17.68 -14.31
C ILE A 159 12.50 16.25 -14.81
N VAL A 160 11.93 15.25 -14.16
CA VAL A 160 12.06 13.84 -14.57
C VAL A 160 11.43 13.61 -15.94
N ALA A 161 10.24 14.15 -16.19
CA ALA A 161 9.58 14.08 -17.49
C ALA A 161 10.40 14.75 -18.60
N GLY A 162 10.97 15.94 -18.34
CA GLY A 162 11.85 16.63 -19.28
C GLY A 162 13.13 15.85 -19.60
N ARG A 163 13.71 15.15 -18.61
CA ARG A 163 14.90 14.30 -18.81
C ARG A 163 14.57 13.04 -19.58
N LEU A 164 13.51 12.32 -19.19
CA LEU A 164 13.12 11.06 -19.81
C LEU A 164 12.54 11.25 -21.22
N GLY A 165 11.97 12.43 -21.53
CA GLY A 165 11.55 12.78 -22.88
C GLY A 165 12.70 12.96 -23.87
N ARG A 166 13.93 13.16 -23.38
CA ARG A 166 15.17 13.23 -24.19
C ARG A 166 15.92 11.90 -24.22
N ALA A 167 15.45 10.88 -23.51
CA ALA A 167 16.09 9.57 -23.51
C ALA A 167 15.76 8.81 -24.81
N GLU A 168 16.59 7.83 -25.15
CA GLU A 168 16.32 6.90 -26.25
C GLU A 168 16.04 5.51 -25.68
N PRO A 169 14.82 4.96 -25.83
CA PRO A 169 13.64 5.53 -26.47
C PRO A 169 12.86 6.51 -25.54
N PRO A 170 12.21 7.57 -26.07
CA PRO A 170 11.72 8.70 -25.25
C PRO A 170 10.48 8.37 -24.43
N LEU A 171 10.45 8.75 -23.15
CA LEU A 171 9.26 8.64 -22.30
C LEU A 171 8.60 10.01 -22.17
N ARG A 172 7.34 10.10 -22.61
CA ARG A 172 6.58 11.35 -22.55
C ARG A 172 6.05 11.66 -21.15
N LYS A 173 5.57 12.88 -20.98
CA LYS A 173 5.13 13.41 -19.68
C LYS A 173 3.95 12.61 -19.10
N GLU A 174 2.98 12.24 -19.92
CA GLU A 174 1.78 11.49 -19.54
C GLU A 174 2.12 10.11 -18.95
N VAL A 175 3.13 9.45 -19.49
CA VAL A 175 3.63 8.16 -19.00
C VAL A 175 4.27 8.33 -17.64
N VAL A 176 5.07 9.39 -17.47
CA VAL A 176 5.72 9.72 -16.19
C VAL A 176 4.69 10.11 -15.13
N GLU A 177 3.69 10.92 -15.48
CA GLU A 177 2.59 11.32 -14.59
C GLU A 177 1.80 10.10 -14.10
N TYR A 178 1.45 9.18 -15.01
CA TYR A 178 0.76 7.94 -14.66
C TYR A 178 1.63 6.98 -13.81
N MET A 179 2.92 6.86 -14.11
CA MET A 179 3.85 6.04 -13.32
C MET A 179 4.12 6.62 -11.92
N LEU A 180 4.08 7.95 -11.77
CA LEU A 180 4.31 8.63 -10.49
C LEU A 180 3.06 8.77 -9.61
N ASP A 181 1.86 8.50 -10.13
CA ASP A 181 0.59 8.75 -9.43
C ASP A 181 0.47 10.22 -9.01
N VAL A 182 0.65 11.16 -9.95
CA VAL A 182 0.55 12.60 -9.64
C VAL A 182 -0.86 12.96 -9.16
N ASP A 183 -1.87 12.32 -9.74
CA ASP A 183 -3.29 12.48 -9.42
C ASP A 183 -3.70 11.79 -8.11
N SER A 184 -2.77 11.17 -7.37
CA SER A 184 -3.09 10.53 -6.08
C SER A 184 -3.55 11.53 -5.02
N ASN A 185 -3.07 12.77 -5.11
CA ASN A 185 -3.34 13.81 -4.12
C ASN A 185 -4.63 14.57 -4.40
N MET A 186 -5.21 14.40 -5.59
CA MET A 186 -6.54 14.96 -5.87
C MET A 186 -7.59 14.20 -5.06
N TRP A 187 -8.48 14.97 -4.46
CA TRP A 187 -9.60 14.42 -3.72
C TRP A 187 -10.54 13.67 -4.67
N SER A 188 -11.05 12.52 -4.21
CA SER A 188 -12.01 11.70 -4.96
C SER A 188 -13.03 11.07 -4.01
N MET A 189 -14.29 11.08 -4.43
CA MET A 189 -15.39 10.44 -3.70
C MET A 189 -15.19 8.92 -3.55
N ARG A 190 -14.77 8.24 -4.62
CA ARG A 190 -14.51 6.79 -4.62
C ARG A 190 -13.40 6.42 -3.65
N ARG A 191 -12.29 7.15 -3.65
CA ARG A 191 -11.17 6.91 -2.72
C ARG A 191 -11.60 7.12 -1.27
N SER A 192 -12.43 8.14 -1.02
CA SER A 192 -13.00 8.41 0.30
C SER A 192 -13.87 7.25 0.81
N LYS A 193 -14.78 6.73 -0.03
CA LYS A 193 -15.59 5.53 0.29
C LYS A 193 -14.74 4.28 0.48
N ALA A 194 -13.75 4.04 -0.38
CA ALA A 194 -12.85 2.89 -0.26
C ALA A 194 -12.10 2.91 1.08
N ASN A 195 -11.62 4.08 1.50
CA ASN A 195 -11.01 4.25 2.83
C ASN A 195 -12.02 4.02 3.97
N PHE A 196 -13.25 4.52 3.85
CA PHE A 196 -14.31 4.26 4.83
C PHE A 196 -14.61 2.76 5.00
N PHE A 197 -14.78 2.02 3.90
CA PHE A 197 -15.03 0.57 3.98
C PHE A 197 -13.84 -0.21 4.55
N ARG A 198 -12.61 0.23 4.28
CA ARG A 198 -11.42 -0.35 4.93
C ARG A 198 -11.48 -0.18 6.44
N ILE A 199 -11.92 0.98 6.91
CA ILE A 199 -12.10 1.22 8.34
C ILE A 199 -13.19 0.31 8.90
N MET A 200 -14.33 0.20 8.22
CA MET A 200 -15.40 -0.72 8.62
C MET A 200 -14.91 -2.17 8.69
N SER A 201 -14.05 -2.60 7.77
CA SER A 201 -13.45 -3.94 7.79
C SER A 201 -12.46 -4.17 8.95
N LEU A 202 -11.88 -3.10 9.52
CA LEU A 202 -11.10 -3.20 10.75
C LEU A 202 -12.03 -3.32 11.96
N PHE A 203 -13.15 -2.59 11.96
CA PHE A 203 -14.16 -2.66 13.01
C PHE A 203 -14.95 -3.97 13.00
N SER A 204 -15.08 -4.66 11.86
CA SER A 204 -15.76 -5.96 11.80
C SER A 204 -15.10 -6.99 12.72
N GLY A 205 -13.77 -6.95 12.88
CA GLY A 205 -13.07 -7.78 13.86
C GLY A 205 -13.53 -7.52 15.30
N ILE A 206 -13.68 -6.24 15.67
CA ILE A 206 -14.18 -5.82 16.99
C ILE A 206 -15.64 -6.25 17.18
N ILE A 207 -16.46 -6.13 16.13
CA ILE A 207 -17.86 -6.59 16.15
C ILE A 207 -17.90 -8.11 16.36
N THR A 208 -17.06 -8.88 15.67
CA THR A 208 -16.99 -10.34 15.88
C THR A 208 -16.51 -10.71 17.28
N ILE A 209 -15.55 -9.97 17.86
CA ILE A 209 -15.13 -10.14 19.25
C ILE A 209 -16.27 -9.80 20.21
N GLY A 210 -17.02 -8.74 19.96
CA GLY A 210 -18.18 -8.36 20.77
C GLY A 210 -19.30 -9.39 20.71
N GLN A 211 -19.57 -9.95 19.53
CA GLN A 211 -20.51 -11.07 19.36
C GLN A 211 -20.02 -12.32 20.09
N TRP A 212 -18.73 -12.66 19.98
CA TRP A 212 -18.12 -13.79 20.70
C TRP A 212 -18.15 -13.60 22.22
N PHE A 213 -17.88 -12.39 22.71
CA PHE A 213 -18.04 -12.03 24.12
C PHE A 213 -19.49 -12.19 24.58
N SER A 214 -20.44 -11.71 23.78
CA SER A 214 -21.87 -11.91 24.05
C SER A 214 -22.26 -13.40 24.08
N GLN A 215 -21.66 -14.24 23.24
CA GLN A 215 -21.87 -15.70 23.29
C GLN A 215 -21.38 -16.33 24.60
N PHE A 216 -20.30 -15.81 25.20
CA PHE A 216 -19.84 -16.26 26.51
C PHE A 216 -20.71 -15.78 27.66
N CYS A 217 -21.16 -14.52 27.63
CA CYS A 217 -22.12 -14.00 28.61
C CYS A 217 -23.44 -14.78 28.57
N ASN A 218 -23.82 -15.27 27.39
CA ASN A 218 -25.01 -16.10 27.19
C ASN A 218 -24.77 -17.61 27.39
N TRP A 219 -23.59 -18.03 27.88
CA TRP A 219 -23.25 -19.41 28.21
C TRP A 219 -23.54 -20.46 27.12
N LYS A 220 -23.43 -20.09 25.83
CA LYS A 220 -23.72 -21.03 24.73
C LYS A 220 -22.83 -22.27 24.73
N SER A 221 -21.59 -22.14 25.20
CA SER A 221 -20.64 -23.24 25.37
C SER A 221 -20.06 -23.21 26.79
N PRO A 222 -20.60 -24.03 27.71
CA PRO A 222 -20.34 -23.88 29.15
C PRO A 222 -18.86 -24.09 29.50
N ILE A 223 -18.17 -25.04 28.85
CA ILE A 223 -16.76 -25.35 29.10
C ILE A 223 -15.86 -24.14 28.78
N THR A 224 -16.04 -23.53 27.61
CA THR A 224 -15.25 -22.36 27.21
C THR A 224 -15.58 -21.13 28.04
N SER A 225 -16.86 -20.94 28.39
CA SER A 225 -17.27 -19.85 29.29
C SER A 225 -16.58 -19.99 30.64
N VAL A 226 -16.59 -21.18 31.27
CA VAL A 226 -15.90 -21.42 32.55
C VAL A 226 -14.40 -21.14 32.43
N LEU A 227 -13.74 -21.59 31.36
CA LEU A 227 -12.31 -21.34 31.15
C LEU A 227 -11.98 -19.84 31.01
N VAL A 228 -12.82 -19.08 30.30
CA VAL A 228 -12.68 -17.62 30.19
C VAL A 228 -12.88 -16.93 31.53
N HIS A 229 -13.85 -17.37 32.36
CA HIS A 229 -14.06 -16.81 33.70
C HIS A 229 -12.88 -17.12 34.63
N ILE A 230 -12.33 -18.34 34.58
CA ILE A 230 -11.13 -18.71 35.34
C ILE A 230 -9.94 -17.83 34.92
N LEU A 231 -9.70 -17.68 33.61
CA LEU A 231 -8.66 -16.81 33.09
C LEU A 231 -8.85 -15.35 33.53
N PHE A 232 -10.09 -14.85 33.47
CA PHE A 232 -10.44 -13.50 33.90
C PHE A 232 -10.17 -13.28 35.40
N LEU A 233 -10.54 -14.23 36.25
CA LEU A 233 -10.24 -14.19 37.68
C LEU A 233 -8.74 -14.20 37.95
N ILE A 234 -7.97 -15.05 37.26
CA ILE A 234 -6.50 -15.08 37.36
C ILE A 234 -5.90 -13.72 36.99
N LEU A 235 -6.38 -13.08 35.91
CA LEU A 235 -5.90 -11.78 35.46
C LEU A 235 -6.26 -10.64 36.42
N ILE A 236 -7.42 -10.71 37.09
CA ILE A 236 -7.78 -9.75 38.15
C ILE A 236 -6.91 -9.95 39.39
N CYS A 237 -6.70 -11.20 39.82
CA CYS A 237 -5.90 -11.50 41.00
C CYS A 237 -4.42 -11.17 40.78
N TYR A 238 -3.94 -11.29 39.55
CA TYR A 238 -2.55 -11.01 39.19
C TYR A 238 -2.48 -10.09 37.96
N PRO A 239 -2.67 -8.77 38.15
CA PRO A 239 -2.62 -7.80 37.05
C PRO A 239 -1.24 -7.76 36.37
N GLU A 240 -0.19 -8.24 37.05
CA GLU A 240 1.16 -8.38 36.50
C GLU A 240 1.20 -9.34 35.30
N LEU A 241 0.29 -10.31 35.21
CA LEU A 241 0.21 -11.27 34.09
C LEU A 241 -0.52 -10.73 32.85
N ILE A 242 -1.18 -9.56 32.91
CA ILE A 242 -1.94 -9.02 31.77
C ILE A 242 -1.04 -8.78 30.55
N LEU A 243 0.09 -8.10 30.73
CA LEU A 243 1.00 -7.81 29.62
C LEU A 243 1.71 -9.08 29.08
N PRO A 244 2.29 -9.97 29.93
CA PRO A 244 2.85 -11.24 29.47
C PRO A 244 1.87 -12.10 28.67
N THR A 245 0.63 -12.25 29.17
CA THR A 245 -0.40 -13.06 28.49
C THR A 245 -0.80 -12.44 27.15
N LEU A 246 -0.93 -11.12 27.04
CA LEU A 246 -1.20 -10.45 25.78
C LEU A 246 -0.11 -10.71 24.73
N PHE A 247 1.18 -10.57 25.09
CA PHE A 247 2.28 -10.88 24.18
C PHE A 247 2.34 -12.36 23.80
N LEU A 248 2.03 -13.26 24.73
CA LEU A 248 1.93 -14.70 24.46
C LEU A 248 0.80 -15.00 23.46
N TYR A 249 -0.38 -14.39 23.61
CA TYR A 249 -1.48 -14.52 22.65
C TYR A 249 -1.07 -14.02 21.26
N MET A 250 -0.40 -12.87 21.17
CA MET A 250 0.11 -12.37 19.89
C MET A 250 1.11 -13.35 19.24
N PHE A 251 1.99 -13.98 20.04
CA PHE A 251 2.90 -15.02 19.58
C PHE A 251 2.14 -16.24 19.05
N LEU A 252 1.18 -16.78 19.80
CA LEU A 252 0.40 -17.96 19.42
C LEU A 252 -0.44 -17.71 18.16
N ILE A 253 -1.12 -16.57 18.08
CA ILE A 253 -1.87 -16.16 16.87
C ILE A 253 -0.92 -16.01 15.69
N GLY A 254 0.26 -15.41 15.91
CA GLY A 254 1.31 -15.34 14.91
C GLY A 254 1.69 -16.73 14.40
N VAL A 255 2.10 -17.65 15.27
CA VAL A 255 2.46 -19.02 14.87
C VAL A 255 1.31 -19.75 14.16
N TRP A 256 0.08 -19.59 14.63
CA TRP A 256 -1.10 -20.19 14.01
C TRP A 256 -1.34 -19.66 12.58
N ASN A 257 -1.28 -18.34 12.41
CA ASN A 257 -1.48 -17.69 11.11
C ASN A 257 -0.38 -18.05 10.09
N TYR A 258 0.78 -18.53 10.53
CA TYR A 258 1.82 -19.03 9.62
C TYR A 258 1.29 -20.14 8.70
N ARG A 259 0.39 -20.98 9.20
CA ARG A 259 -0.20 -22.10 8.45
C ARG A 259 -1.12 -21.63 7.31
N PHE A 260 -1.78 -20.50 7.49
CA PHE A 260 -2.74 -19.94 6.53
C PHE A 260 -2.15 -18.82 5.67
N ARG A 261 -0.83 -18.71 5.64
CA ARG A 261 -0.13 -17.62 4.94
C ARG A 261 -0.35 -17.70 3.42
N THR A 262 -0.71 -16.55 2.83
CA THR A 262 -0.75 -16.38 1.38
C THR A 262 0.67 -16.39 0.81
N ARG A 263 0.92 -17.30 -0.14
CA ARG A 263 2.24 -17.47 -0.77
C ARG A 263 2.44 -16.63 -2.02
N ASN A 264 1.36 -16.09 -2.58
CA ASN A 264 1.39 -15.32 -3.81
C ASN A 264 1.47 -13.82 -3.52
N PRO A 265 2.26 -13.06 -4.29
CA PRO A 265 2.31 -11.61 -4.16
C PRO A 265 0.93 -11.01 -4.44
N PRO A 266 0.53 -9.96 -3.71
CA PRO A 266 -0.77 -9.33 -3.91
C PRO A 266 -0.86 -8.73 -5.31
N HIS A 267 -2.01 -8.88 -5.96
CA HIS A 267 -2.35 -8.16 -7.19
C HIS A 267 -3.15 -6.90 -6.88
N MET A 268 -3.39 -6.07 -7.89
CA MET A 268 -4.27 -4.91 -7.75
C MET A 268 -5.70 -5.39 -7.51
N ASP A 269 -6.35 -4.93 -6.44
CA ASP A 269 -7.66 -5.42 -6.00
C ASP A 269 -8.76 -4.40 -6.35
N THR A 270 -9.55 -4.69 -7.37
CA THR A 270 -10.66 -3.82 -7.82
C THR A 270 -11.69 -3.58 -6.72
N LYS A 271 -12.01 -4.62 -5.94
CA LYS A 271 -12.94 -4.57 -4.80
C LYS A 271 -12.41 -3.70 -3.66
N LEU A 272 -11.10 -3.75 -3.39
CA LEU A 272 -10.47 -2.93 -2.36
C LEU A 272 -10.44 -1.45 -2.76
N SER A 273 -10.22 -1.16 -4.05
CA SER A 273 -10.32 0.19 -4.61
C SER A 273 -11.77 0.69 -4.82
N TRP A 274 -12.75 -0.13 -4.44
CA TRP A 274 -14.19 0.09 -4.61
C TRP A 274 -14.58 0.41 -6.07
N ALA A 275 -13.82 -0.08 -7.04
CA ALA A 275 -13.90 0.40 -8.41
C ALA A 275 -14.97 -0.31 -9.28
N GLU A 276 -15.58 -1.37 -8.74
CA GLU A 276 -16.63 -2.18 -9.39
C GLU A 276 -18.05 -1.69 -9.08
N ALA A 277 -18.25 -0.93 -7.99
CA ALA A 277 -19.55 -0.45 -7.53
C ALA A 277 -19.73 1.08 -7.65
N VAL A 278 -18.87 1.73 -8.45
CA VAL A 278 -18.83 3.19 -8.58
C VAL A 278 -19.87 3.69 -9.57
N HIS A 279 -20.58 4.74 -9.16
CA HIS A 279 -21.51 5.43 -10.04
C HIS A 279 -20.74 6.21 -11.12
N PRO A 280 -21.16 6.21 -12.40
CA PRO A 280 -20.46 6.90 -13.49
C PRO A 280 -20.16 8.37 -13.18
N ASP A 281 -21.06 9.09 -12.49
CA ASP A 281 -20.84 10.50 -12.10
C ASP A 281 -19.66 10.72 -11.14
N GLU A 282 -19.33 9.73 -10.29
CA GLU A 282 -18.17 9.78 -9.38
C GLU A 282 -16.86 9.53 -10.13
N LEU A 283 -16.96 8.86 -11.29
CA LEU A 283 -15.83 8.56 -12.14
C LEU A 283 -15.54 9.74 -13.07
N ASP A 284 -16.59 10.34 -13.61
CA ASP A 284 -16.53 11.61 -14.34
C ASP A 284 -15.88 12.72 -13.49
N GLU A 285 -16.15 12.76 -12.18
CA GLU A 285 -15.48 13.67 -11.24
C GLU A 285 -13.95 13.44 -11.15
N GLU A 286 -13.49 12.19 -11.21
CA GLU A 286 -12.04 11.89 -11.16
C GLU A 286 -11.30 12.27 -12.45
N PHE A 287 -12.01 12.33 -13.58
CA PHE A 287 -11.45 12.67 -14.89
C PHE A 287 -11.71 14.14 -15.28
N ASP A 288 -12.47 14.90 -14.49
CA ASP A 288 -12.69 16.32 -14.73
C ASP A 288 -11.41 17.13 -14.45
N THR A 289 -11.25 18.20 -15.23
CA THR A 289 -10.11 19.11 -15.10
C THR A 289 -10.28 20.04 -13.90
N PHE A 290 -9.18 20.62 -13.42
CA PHE A 290 -9.24 21.70 -12.44
C PHE A 290 -8.75 23.01 -13.08
N PRO A 291 -9.58 24.07 -13.16
CA PRO A 291 -10.98 24.18 -12.72
C PRO A 291 -11.97 23.35 -13.57
N THR A 292 -13.14 23.03 -12.97
CA THR A 292 -14.15 22.13 -13.55
C THR A 292 -14.61 22.55 -14.94
N SER A 293 -14.74 21.58 -15.83
CA SER A 293 -15.33 21.75 -17.16
C SER A 293 -16.85 21.53 -17.17
N THR A 294 -17.42 21.11 -16.04
CA THR A 294 -18.83 20.74 -15.93
C THR A 294 -19.74 21.92 -15.59
N PRO A 295 -21.03 21.88 -16.00
CA PRO A 295 -21.99 22.95 -15.70
C PRO A 295 -22.26 23.09 -14.19
N GLN A 296 -22.61 24.31 -13.77
CA GLN A 296 -22.74 24.69 -12.35
C GLN A 296 -23.73 23.82 -11.56
N ASP A 297 -24.79 23.32 -12.18
CA ASP A 297 -25.78 22.45 -11.53
C ASP A 297 -25.20 21.09 -11.11
N VAL A 298 -24.31 20.54 -11.92
CA VAL A 298 -23.60 19.28 -11.61
C VAL A 298 -22.62 19.49 -10.46
N VAL A 299 -21.96 20.64 -10.42
CA VAL A 299 -21.07 21.03 -9.31
C VAL A 299 -21.85 21.14 -8.00
N ARG A 300 -23.04 21.75 -8.03
CA ARG A 300 -23.91 21.87 -6.85
C ARG A 300 -24.34 20.49 -6.34
N MET A 301 -24.77 19.60 -7.23
CA MET A 301 -25.11 18.22 -6.88
C MET A 301 -23.93 17.47 -6.27
N ARG A 302 -22.73 17.58 -6.86
CA ARG A 302 -21.49 16.97 -6.33
C ARG A 302 -21.14 17.51 -4.95
N TYR A 303 -21.29 18.81 -4.72
CA TYR A 303 -21.05 19.44 -3.43
C TYR A 303 -22.02 18.95 -2.34
N ASP A 304 -23.31 18.88 -2.63
CA ASP A 304 -24.30 18.41 -1.65
C ASP A 304 -24.07 16.92 -1.30
N LYS A 305 -23.73 16.11 -2.30
CA LYS A 305 -23.33 14.71 -2.09
C LYS A 305 -22.05 14.61 -1.26
N LEU A 306 -21.04 15.43 -1.55
CA LEU A 306 -19.82 15.54 -0.74
C LEU A 306 -20.16 15.88 0.70
N ARG A 307 -21.03 16.85 0.95
CA ARG A 307 -21.44 17.24 2.30
C ARG A 307 -22.11 16.10 3.06
N SER A 308 -22.99 15.33 2.40
CA SER A 308 -23.66 14.17 2.99
C SER A 308 -22.69 13.04 3.37
N VAL A 309 -21.69 12.78 2.52
CA VAL A 309 -20.68 11.74 2.75
C VAL A 309 -19.65 12.21 3.76
N ALA A 310 -19.20 13.47 3.65
CA ALA A 310 -18.31 14.10 4.61
C ALA A 310 -18.90 14.05 6.02
N GLY A 311 -20.21 14.29 6.21
CA GLY A 311 -20.86 14.15 7.52
C GLY A 311 -20.76 12.73 8.10
N ARG A 312 -20.80 11.68 7.27
CA ARG A 312 -20.62 10.29 7.69
C ARG A 312 -19.15 9.92 7.96
N ILE A 313 -18.22 10.61 7.30
CA ILE A 313 -16.77 10.39 7.39
C ILE A 313 -16.12 11.29 8.45
N GLN A 314 -16.75 12.40 8.84
CA GLN A 314 -16.23 13.40 9.80
C GLN A 314 -15.93 12.78 11.18
N THR A 315 -16.50 11.62 11.49
CA THR A 315 -16.22 10.83 12.69
C THR A 315 -15.02 9.90 12.56
N VAL A 316 -14.41 9.76 11.37
CA VAL A 316 -13.39 8.75 11.08
C VAL A 316 -12.23 9.31 10.23
N VAL A 317 -11.07 9.45 10.84
CA VAL A 317 -9.86 10.04 10.22
C VAL A 317 -9.23 9.08 9.20
N ALA A 318 -8.83 9.63 8.04
CA ALA A 318 -8.28 8.92 6.88
C ALA A 318 -6.97 8.12 7.14
N ASP A 319 -6.26 8.42 8.23
CA ASP A 319 -5.02 7.71 8.60
C ASP A 319 -5.26 6.43 9.41
N ILE A 320 -6.41 6.34 10.10
CA ILE A 320 -6.79 5.18 10.92
C ILE A 320 -6.73 3.85 10.14
N PRO A 321 -7.29 3.72 8.91
CA PRO A 321 -7.26 2.44 8.20
C PRO A 321 -5.85 1.97 7.88
N THR A 322 -4.96 2.90 7.49
CA THR A 322 -3.57 2.56 7.18
C THR A 322 -2.82 2.09 8.43
N GLN A 323 -3.07 2.70 9.60
CA GLN A 323 -2.47 2.24 10.86
C GLN A 323 -3.04 0.88 11.30
N GLY A 324 -4.36 0.70 11.22
CA GLY A 324 -5.00 -0.57 11.59
C GLY A 324 -4.60 -1.75 10.71
N GLU A 325 -4.45 -1.53 9.40
CA GLU A 325 -3.94 -2.56 8.49
C GLU A 325 -2.48 -2.92 8.75
N ARG A 326 -1.65 -1.95 9.14
CA ARG A 326 -0.27 -2.22 9.57
C ARG A 326 -0.23 -3.04 10.86
N PHE A 327 -1.14 -2.78 11.78
CA PHE A 327 -1.27 -3.60 12.99
C PHE A 327 -1.69 -5.04 12.65
N HIS A 328 -2.70 -5.20 11.79
CA HIS A 328 -3.11 -6.52 11.30
C HIS A 328 -1.99 -7.21 10.51
N SER A 329 -1.16 -6.45 9.77
CA SER A 329 -0.06 -7.04 8.99
C SER A 329 1.10 -7.56 9.83
N LEU A 330 1.19 -7.18 11.11
CA LEU A 330 2.12 -7.80 12.07
C LEU A 330 1.87 -9.31 12.20
N LEU A 331 0.60 -9.74 12.20
CA LEU A 331 0.19 -11.13 12.45
C LEU A 331 -0.24 -11.90 11.20
N SER A 332 -0.36 -11.25 10.05
CA SER A 332 -0.88 -11.89 8.82
C SER A 332 0.19 -12.56 7.95
N TRP A 333 1.47 -12.48 8.33
CA TRP A 333 2.62 -13.01 7.58
C TRP A 333 2.73 -12.52 6.13
N ARG A 334 2.15 -11.35 5.82
CA ARG A 334 2.26 -10.73 4.49
C ARG A 334 3.69 -10.28 4.19
N ASP A 335 4.41 -9.86 5.22
CA ASP A 335 5.86 -9.69 5.21
C ASP A 335 6.45 -10.71 6.20
N THR A 336 7.04 -11.79 5.67
CA THR A 336 7.62 -12.86 6.50
C THR A 336 8.69 -12.39 7.45
N ARG A 337 9.46 -11.39 7.01
CA ARG A 337 10.64 -10.92 7.71
C ARG A 337 10.22 -10.02 8.86
N ALA A 338 9.30 -9.11 8.59
CA ALA A 338 8.72 -8.29 9.65
C ALA A 338 7.93 -9.14 10.66
N THR A 339 7.01 -10.00 10.19
CA THR A 339 6.21 -10.83 11.10
C THR A 339 7.07 -11.79 11.93
N SER A 340 8.11 -12.42 11.37
CA SER A 340 9.01 -13.28 12.16
C SER A 340 9.76 -12.50 13.24
N LEU A 341 10.30 -11.32 12.93
CA LEU A 341 10.91 -10.43 13.94
C LEU A 341 9.92 -10.05 15.03
N PHE A 342 8.67 -9.75 14.66
CA PHE A 342 7.63 -9.41 15.62
C PHE A 342 7.23 -10.59 16.50
N VAL A 343 7.09 -11.79 15.95
CA VAL A 343 6.76 -13.01 16.71
C VAL A 343 7.87 -13.34 17.71
N VAL A 344 9.14 -13.26 17.31
CA VAL A 344 10.28 -13.43 18.23
C VAL A 344 10.28 -12.33 19.30
N PHE A 345 10.06 -11.07 18.91
CA PHE A 345 9.96 -9.96 19.84
C PHE A 345 8.82 -10.15 20.85
N SER A 346 7.66 -10.64 20.43
CA SER A 346 6.53 -10.93 21.32
C SER A 346 6.87 -12.05 22.31
N LEU A 347 7.58 -13.09 21.89
CA LEU A 347 8.01 -14.16 22.77
C LEU A 347 9.02 -13.65 23.81
N CYS A 348 10.06 -12.93 23.37
CA CYS A 348 11.04 -12.33 24.26
C CYS A 348 10.40 -11.36 25.25
N SER A 349 9.47 -10.51 24.77
CA SER A 349 8.75 -9.57 25.64
C SER A 349 7.88 -10.30 26.67
N ALA A 350 7.20 -11.38 26.28
CA ALA A 350 6.42 -12.19 27.21
C ALA A 350 7.30 -12.79 28.31
N VAL A 351 8.47 -13.36 27.95
CA VAL A 351 9.41 -13.95 28.91
C VAL A 351 10.00 -12.89 29.85
N VAL A 352 10.44 -11.75 29.31
CA VAL A 352 11.00 -10.65 30.13
C VAL A 352 9.96 -10.11 31.09
N LEU A 353 8.76 -9.78 30.60
CA LEU A 353 7.69 -9.23 31.44
C LEU A 353 7.16 -10.23 32.46
N TYR A 354 7.27 -11.53 32.20
CA TYR A 354 6.96 -12.56 33.19
C TYR A 354 8.04 -12.67 34.28
N ALA A 355 9.32 -12.54 33.91
CA ALA A 355 10.43 -12.67 34.85
C ALA A 355 10.72 -11.40 35.67
N THR A 356 10.39 -10.21 35.13
CA THR A 356 10.66 -8.93 35.80
C THR A 356 9.43 -8.34 36.47
N PRO A 357 9.52 -7.86 37.72
CA PRO A 357 8.41 -7.15 38.36
C PRO A 357 8.00 -5.91 37.55
N PRO A 358 6.70 -5.60 37.40
CA PRO A 358 6.23 -4.48 36.59
C PRO A 358 6.75 -3.13 37.07
N LYS A 359 7.05 -3.02 38.38
CA LYS A 359 7.67 -1.83 38.98
C LYS A 359 9.04 -1.52 38.37
N VAL A 360 9.85 -2.53 38.12
CA VAL A 360 11.20 -2.38 37.51
C VAL A 360 11.04 -1.92 36.06
N VAL A 361 10.13 -2.52 35.32
CA VAL A 361 9.83 -2.13 33.93
C VAL A 361 9.34 -0.69 33.87
N ALA A 362 8.42 -0.29 34.74
CA ALA A 362 7.92 1.06 34.84
C ALA A 362 9.02 2.06 35.22
N MET A 363 9.91 1.71 36.14
CA MET A 363 11.05 2.54 36.55
C MET A 363 12.03 2.75 35.39
N VAL A 364 12.46 1.67 34.72
CA VAL A 364 13.39 1.73 33.58
C VAL A 364 12.78 2.54 32.42
N THR A 365 11.50 2.28 32.12
CA THR A 365 10.76 3.01 31.08
C THR A 365 10.62 4.49 31.45
N GLY A 366 10.28 4.78 32.71
CA GLY A 366 10.16 6.14 33.23
C GLY A 366 11.47 6.92 33.11
N VAL A 367 12.59 6.35 33.57
CA VAL A 367 13.92 6.96 33.45
C VAL A 367 14.30 7.18 31.97
N TYR A 368 14.00 6.22 31.10
CA TYR A 368 14.27 6.35 29.66
C TYR A 368 13.48 7.48 29.00
N TYR A 369 12.19 7.63 29.31
CA TYR A 369 11.36 8.69 28.74
C TYR A 369 11.64 10.06 29.38
N LEU A 370 11.93 10.10 30.68
CA LEU A 370 12.25 11.33 31.41
C LEU A 370 13.68 11.79 31.19
N ARG A 371 14.53 11.02 30.49
CA ARG A 371 15.91 11.40 30.17
C ARG A 371 16.00 12.82 29.60
N HIS A 372 17.06 13.54 29.98
CA HIS A 372 17.24 14.93 29.59
C HIS A 372 17.15 15.11 28.05
N PRO A 373 16.53 16.19 27.53
CA PRO A 373 16.31 16.39 26.09
C PRO A 373 17.57 16.31 25.23
N LYS A 374 18.76 16.64 25.78
CA LYS A 374 20.06 16.48 25.08
C LYS A 374 20.38 15.03 24.72
N PHE A 375 19.86 14.04 25.46
CA PHE A 375 20.04 12.61 25.18
C PHE A 375 18.86 12.01 24.39
N ARG A 376 17.84 12.80 24.07
CA ARG A 376 16.71 12.36 23.24
C ARG A 376 17.09 12.52 21.77
N SER A 377 17.15 11.40 21.04
CA SER A 377 17.26 11.44 19.59
C SER A 377 15.99 12.06 18.99
N LYS A 378 16.13 13.08 18.14
CA LYS A 378 15.02 13.64 17.35
C LYS A 378 14.56 12.73 16.19
N LEU A 379 15.15 11.54 16.10
CA LEU A 379 14.82 10.54 15.10
C LEU A 379 13.69 9.63 15.62
N PRO A 380 12.82 9.12 14.73
CA PRO A 380 11.80 8.14 15.09
C PRO A 380 12.45 6.90 15.71
N SER A 381 11.76 6.32 16.71
CA SER A 381 12.21 5.10 17.37
C SER A 381 12.25 3.92 16.40
N VAL A 382 13.03 2.90 16.73
CA VAL A 382 13.16 1.67 15.94
C VAL A 382 11.80 1.02 15.70
N LEU A 383 10.92 0.99 16.72
CA LEU A 383 9.57 0.45 16.61
C LEU A 383 8.70 1.25 15.63
N ILE A 384 8.79 2.58 15.65
CA ILE A 384 8.04 3.43 14.71
C ILE A 384 8.57 3.24 13.28
N ASN A 385 9.88 3.08 13.10
CA ASN A 385 10.48 2.81 11.79
C ASN A 385 10.04 1.45 11.25
N PHE A 386 10.07 0.42 12.10
CA PHE A 386 9.59 -0.91 11.78
C PHE A 386 8.11 -0.87 11.36
N PHE A 387 7.26 -0.21 12.16
CA PHE A 387 5.83 -0.12 11.88
C PHE A 387 5.53 0.62 10.56
N LYS A 388 6.26 1.71 10.28
CA LYS A 388 6.11 2.46 9.02
C LYS A 388 6.50 1.64 7.79
N ARG A 389 7.39 0.65 7.94
CA ARG A 389 7.84 -0.24 6.86
C ARG A 389 6.93 -1.43 6.61
N LEU A 390 5.93 -1.67 7.47
CA LEU A 390 4.96 -2.75 7.26
C LEU A 390 4.07 -2.50 6.03
N PRO A 391 3.64 -3.58 5.35
CA PRO A 391 2.74 -3.48 4.22
C PRO A 391 1.39 -2.91 4.64
N ALA A 392 0.93 -1.91 3.89
CA ALA A 392 -0.44 -1.41 3.91
C ALA A 392 -1.16 -1.86 2.63
N ARG A 393 -2.48 -2.03 2.67
CA ARG A 393 -3.25 -2.44 1.49
C ARG A 393 -3.45 -1.31 0.48
N THR A 394 -3.01 -0.09 0.80
CA THR A 394 -2.96 1.04 -0.15
C THR A 394 -2.18 0.72 -1.42
N ASP A 395 -1.14 -0.12 -1.32
CA ASP A 395 -0.30 -0.45 -2.47
C ASP A 395 -1.05 -1.29 -3.52
N SER A 396 -2.12 -1.99 -3.12
CA SER A 396 -3.02 -2.78 -3.96
C SER A 396 -4.24 -1.99 -4.46
N MET A 397 -4.32 -0.69 -4.19
CA MET A 397 -5.38 0.18 -4.69
C MET A 397 -5.04 0.79 -6.06
N LEU A 398 -6.08 0.91 -6.89
CA LEU A 398 -6.07 1.55 -8.20
C LEU A 398 -6.02 3.08 -8.12
#